data_AF-A0AAV5DFW0-F1
#
_entry.id   AF-A0AAV5DFW0-F1
#
_cell.length_a   1.000
_cell.length_b   1.000
_cell.length_c   1.000
_cell.angle_alpha   90.00
_cell.angle_beta   90.00
_cell.angle_gamma   90.00
#
_symmetry.space_group_name_H-M   'P 1'
#
loop_
_entity.id
_entity.type
_entity.pdbx_description
1 polymer ?
#
loop_
_entity_poly.entity_id
_entity_poly.type
_entity_poly.pdbx_seq_one_letter_code
_entity_poly.pdbx_strand_id
1 'polypeptide(L)'
;MRPVFCGNFDYDTRQYDLERLFSKYGTISRIDMKSGYAFIYFEDEQDAEDAIRRLDNVSFGYNRRRLSVEWSRQVEPVSRSRDRPTGDVKPTRTLFVINFDPMRTKPEDIERHFEPYGKIANIRIRRNFAFVQYETQEEASAAVKKTDKSTLFDRVLTVEYAFRDDDNERDDRYGGAQDRRHGGPYMRSPSPSPGRPPPLFKDDAAERLRPTVDVYTALVGAYGYSGLIQEALATVDQMKGAVDCKPDEYTFSVLINCCCKSRRFDLIPAILDEMSYLGLECNSVIHNAIIDGYGKAGMLQEMESALSSMLESGNSVPDIYTMNSIIWAYGNQGRTDEMEKWYNQFELMGIEPDTKTFNIMIKSYGNAGMYDKMMSIFRYMKKRFYSPTAVTFNIVIECFGRAGNIEKMEYYFRLMKIQGVKPNPVTYCSLVNGYRKARLLDKVPGIIRQTENTDVVLDTPFFNCVISAYANSGDIKIMQEMLQLMKDKNCKPDKVTYATMIQAYTVQGMDEAARLLEIEIERFDNKLPGPVSEADGR
;
A
#
# COMPACT_ATOMS: atom_id res chain seq x y z
N MET A 1 14.14 -35.54 16.79
CA MET A 1 13.61 -36.12 15.54
C MET A 1 13.20 -35.02 14.59
N ARG A 2 13.37 -35.24 13.28
CA ARG A 2 12.97 -34.30 12.24
C ARG A 2 11.43 -34.20 12.21
N PRO A 3 10.81 -33.01 12.25
CA PRO A 3 9.36 -32.92 12.18
C PRO A 3 8.85 -33.18 10.76
N VAL A 4 7.65 -33.74 10.67
CA VAL A 4 6.88 -33.84 9.44
C VAL A 4 6.17 -32.52 9.19
N PHE A 5 6.36 -31.93 8.03
CA PHE A 5 5.60 -30.77 7.57
C PHE A 5 4.30 -31.24 6.93
N CYS A 6 3.17 -30.67 7.35
CA CYS A 6 1.87 -30.85 6.72
C CYS A 6 1.32 -29.47 6.32
N GLY A 7 1.06 -29.25 5.02
CA GLY A 7 0.53 -28.00 4.49
C GLY A 7 -0.70 -28.19 3.61
N ASN A 8 -1.29 -27.08 3.17
CA ASN A 8 -2.41 -27.05 2.22
C ASN A 8 -3.75 -27.62 2.74
N PHE A 9 -3.97 -27.58 4.06
CA PHE A 9 -5.29 -27.78 4.65
C PHE A 9 -6.06 -26.45 4.78
N ASP A 10 -7.36 -26.52 5.03
CA ASP A 10 -8.22 -25.33 5.13
C ASP A 10 -7.84 -24.45 6.34
N TYR A 11 -8.01 -23.14 6.24
CA TYR A 11 -7.73 -22.21 7.37
C TYR A 11 -8.55 -22.52 8.63
N ASP A 12 -9.69 -23.21 8.47
CA ASP A 12 -10.59 -23.62 9.55
C ASP A 12 -10.24 -25.01 10.14
N THR A 13 -9.23 -25.69 9.60
CA THR A 13 -8.74 -26.98 10.11
C THR A 13 -8.20 -26.80 11.52
N ARG A 14 -8.60 -27.65 12.46
CA ARG A 14 -8.16 -27.58 13.86
C ARG A 14 -6.99 -28.53 14.10
N GLN A 15 -6.24 -28.28 15.18
CA GLN A 15 -5.15 -29.16 15.60
C GLN A 15 -5.64 -30.60 15.83
N TYR A 16 -6.82 -30.76 16.45
CA TYR A 16 -7.47 -32.06 16.65
C TYR A 16 -7.71 -32.83 15.33
N ASP A 17 -8.04 -32.13 14.24
CA ASP A 17 -8.31 -32.79 12.96
C ASP A 17 -7.04 -33.39 12.36
N LEU A 18 -5.91 -32.69 12.53
CA LEU A 18 -4.59 -33.18 12.14
C LEU A 18 -4.11 -34.28 13.08
N GLU A 19 -4.28 -34.11 14.39
CA GLU A 19 -3.92 -35.12 15.38
C GLU A 19 -4.65 -36.44 15.10
N ARG A 20 -5.97 -36.40 14.86
CA ARG A 20 -6.77 -37.58 14.50
C ARG A 20 -6.36 -38.21 13.17
N LEU A 21 -5.84 -37.42 12.23
CA LEU A 21 -5.38 -37.92 10.94
C LEU A 21 -4.03 -38.63 11.08
N PHE A 22 -3.08 -38.01 11.77
CA PHE A 22 -1.70 -38.48 11.90
C PHE A 22 -1.54 -39.55 12.99
N SER A 23 -2.38 -39.57 14.02
CA SER A 23 -2.34 -40.56 15.11
C SER A 23 -2.67 -41.99 14.66
N LYS A 24 -3.17 -42.16 13.43
CA LYS A 24 -3.41 -43.46 12.81
C LYS A 24 -2.12 -44.17 12.37
N TYR A 25 -1.03 -43.42 12.26
CA TYR A 25 0.25 -43.91 11.75
C TYR A 25 1.32 -44.01 12.83
N GLY A 26 1.11 -43.38 14.00
CA GLY A 26 2.04 -43.46 15.13
C GLY A 26 1.69 -42.49 16.26
N THR A 27 2.47 -42.54 17.34
CA THR A 27 2.29 -41.66 18.50
C THR A 27 2.87 -40.27 18.21
N ILE A 28 2.05 -39.23 18.39
CA ILE A 28 2.42 -37.83 18.17
C ILE A 28 2.86 -37.21 19.50
N SER A 29 4.08 -36.69 19.54
CA SER A 29 4.64 -35.99 20.70
C SER A 29 4.12 -34.56 20.82
N ARG A 30 4.03 -33.82 19.70
CA ARG A 30 3.49 -32.45 19.65
C ARG A 30 3.14 -32.03 18.22
N ILE A 31 2.24 -31.06 18.09
CA ILE A 31 1.87 -30.44 16.81
C ILE A 31 1.99 -28.92 16.93
N ASP A 32 2.85 -28.32 16.12
CA ASP A 32 3.01 -26.87 16.02
C ASP A 32 2.24 -26.37 14.79
N MET A 33 1.03 -25.86 15.02
CA MET A 33 0.12 -25.44 13.95
C MET A 33 0.20 -23.93 13.70
N LYS A 34 0.26 -23.53 12.41
CA LYS A 34 0.17 -22.16 11.92
C LYS A 34 -0.93 -22.04 10.85
N SER A 35 -1.21 -20.82 10.39
CA SER A 35 -2.27 -20.58 9.39
C SER A 35 -1.92 -21.26 8.05
N GLY A 36 -2.61 -22.37 7.74
CA GLY A 36 -2.47 -23.14 6.50
C GLY A 36 -1.36 -24.19 6.46
N TYR A 37 -0.63 -24.42 7.56
CA TYR A 37 0.37 -25.50 7.69
C TYR A 37 0.69 -25.85 9.15
N ALA A 38 1.27 -27.02 9.39
CA ALA A 38 1.65 -27.53 10.70
C ALA A 38 2.95 -28.34 10.65
N PHE A 39 3.67 -28.37 11.77
CA PHE A 39 4.78 -29.30 12.00
C PHE A 39 4.36 -30.35 13.02
N ILE A 40 4.50 -31.62 12.67
CA ILE A 40 4.05 -32.77 13.47
C ILE A 40 5.29 -33.54 13.90
N TYR A 41 5.43 -33.75 15.20
CA TYR A 41 6.56 -34.45 15.80
C TYR A 41 6.07 -35.83 16.25
N PHE A 42 6.58 -36.88 15.61
CA PHE A 42 6.34 -38.27 16.01
C PHE A 42 7.36 -38.71 17.08
N GLU A 43 6.97 -39.68 17.89
CA GLU A 43 7.88 -40.37 18.82
C GLU A 43 8.81 -41.36 18.10
N ASP A 44 8.36 -41.94 16.96
CA ASP A 44 9.15 -42.82 16.09
C ASP A 44 9.30 -42.22 14.68
N GLU A 45 10.50 -42.34 14.10
CA GLU A 45 10.81 -41.85 12.76
C GLU A 45 10.21 -42.75 11.67
N GLN A 46 10.02 -44.05 11.94
CA GLN A 46 9.40 -44.99 10.99
C GLN A 46 7.91 -44.68 10.79
N ASP A 47 7.21 -44.32 11.87
CA ASP A 47 5.81 -43.90 11.85
C ASP A 47 5.63 -42.59 11.05
N ALA A 48 6.57 -41.66 11.20
CA ALA A 48 6.60 -40.42 10.43
C ALA A 48 6.81 -40.68 8.92
N GLU A 49 7.64 -41.65 8.53
CA GLU A 49 7.79 -42.03 7.12
C GLU A 49 6.52 -42.64 6.53
N ASP A 50 5.85 -43.54 7.26
CA ASP A 50 4.60 -44.15 6.79
C ASP A 50 3.48 -43.10 6.67
N ALA A 51 3.42 -42.15 7.61
CA ALA A 51 2.51 -41.02 7.54
C ALA A 51 2.75 -40.14 6.30
N ILE A 52 4.00 -39.80 5.99
CA ILE A 52 4.35 -39.02 4.79
C ILE A 52 3.91 -39.75 3.52
N ARG A 53 4.25 -41.03 3.38
CA ARG A 53 3.94 -41.82 2.17
C ARG A 53 2.44 -41.95 1.92
N ARG A 54 1.64 -42.01 2.97
CA ARG A 54 0.19 -42.28 2.88
C ARG A 54 -0.68 -41.03 2.91
N LEU A 55 -0.21 -39.93 3.49
CA LEU A 55 -0.99 -38.69 3.64
C LEU A 55 -0.63 -37.60 2.62
N ASP A 56 0.52 -37.69 1.96
CA ASP A 56 0.85 -36.75 0.89
C ASP A 56 -0.17 -36.87 -0.26
N ASN A 57 -0.65 -35.71 -0.74
CA ASN A 57 -1.66 -35.57 -1.79
C ASN A 57 -3.06 -36.14 -1.45
N VAL A 58 -3.34 -36.47 -0.19
CA VAL A 58 -4.68 -36.92 0.26
C VAL A 58 -5.61 -35.73 0.45
N SER A 59 -6.85 -35.85 -0.02
CA SER A 59 -7.87 -34.82 0.19
C SER A 59 -8.31 -34.77 1.66
N PHE A 60 -8.24 -33.59 2.26
CA PHE A 60 -8.54 -33.34 3.67
C PHE A 60 -9.27 -32.01 3.86
N GLY A 61 -10.05 -31.90 4.95
CA GLY A 61 -10.86 -30.73 5.26
C GLY A 61 -12.18 -30.64 4.46
N TYR A 62 -12.95 -29.59 4.72
CA TYR A 62 -14.27 -29.37 4.11
C TYR A 62 -14.18 -29.08 2.61
N ASN A 63 -13.15 -28.35 2.17
CA ASN A 63 -12.93 -28.05 0.75
C ASN A 63 -12.17 -29.16 0.01
N ARG A 64 -11.89 -30.30 0.67
CA ARG A 64 -11.17 -31.45 0.11
C ARG A 64 -9.83 -31.08 -0.55
N ARG A 65 -9.09 -30.15 0.07
CA ARG A 65 -7.76 -29.75 -0.42
C ARG A 65 -6.78 -30.91 -0.25
N ARG A 66 -5.85 -31.04 -1.18
CA ARG A 66 -4.82 -32.09 -1.15
C ARG A 66 -3.70 -31.68 -0.22
N LEU A 67 -3.51 -32.42 0.86
CA LEU A 67 -2.41 -32.17 1.80
C LEU A 67 -1.07 -32.27 1.09
N SER A 68 -0.12 -31.45 1.52
CA SER A 68 1.29 -31.62 1.20
C SER A 68 1.99 -32.10 2.47
N VAL A 69 2.45 -33.35 2.48
CA VAL A 69 3.07 -33.96 3.65
C VAL A 69 4.50 -34.36 3.26
N GLU A 70 5.49 -33.66 3.80
CA GLU A 70 6.90 -33.92 3.51
C GLU A 70 7.76 -33.77 4.76
N TRP A 71 8.99 -34.30 4.73
CA TRP A 71 9.94 -34.03 5.79
C TRP A 71 10.29 -32.54 5.85
N SER A 72 10.19 -31.92 7.04
CA SER A 72 10.55 -30.51 7.22
C SER A 72 11.99 -30.25 6.80
N ARG A 73 12.26 -29.20 6.03
CA ARG A 73 13.63 -28.83 5.61
C ARG A 73 14.46 -28.17 6.73
N GLN A 74 13.87 -28.00 7.92
CA GLN A 74 14.55 -27.49 9.10
C GLN A 74 14.79 -28.64 10.09
N VAL A 75 16.05 -28.95 10.36
CA VAL A 75 16.44 -29.82 11.49
C VAL A 75 16.44 -28.94 12.72
N GLU A 76 15.42 -29.15 13.55
CA GLU A 76 15.12 -28.44 14.81
C GLU A 76 14.84 -26.93 14.69
N PRO A 77 13.77 -26.41 15.32
CA PRO A 77 13.80 -25.03 15.76
C PRO A 77 14.91 -24.95 16.81
N VAL A 78 15.85 -24.02 16.62
CA VAL A 78 16.74 -23.56 17.69
C VAL A 78 15.91 -23.45 18.96
N SER A 79 16.20 -24.31 19.93
CA SER A 79 15.85 -24.04 21.32
C SER A 79 16.38 -22.64 21.59
N ARG A 80 15.48 -21.66 21.66
CA ARG A 80 15.80 -20.40 22.34
C ARG A 80 15.90 -20.75 23.82
N SER A 81 17.01 -21.38 24.20
CA SER A 81 17.63 -21.16 25.49
C SER A 81 18.15 -19.73 25.48
N ARG A 82 17.21 -18.81 25.69
CA ARG A 82 17.41 -17.52 26.31
C ARG A 82 16.14 -17.38 27.16
N ASP A 83 16.19 -17.47 28.48
CA ASP A 83 17.11 -16.69 29.31
C ASP A 83 17.56 -15.44 28.53
N ARG A 84 16.57 -14.71 28.01
CA ARG A 84 16.67 -13.28 28.01
C ARG A 84 16.70 -12.97 29.51
N PRO A 85 17.65 -12.16 30.01
CA PRO A 85 17.37 -11.53 31.27
C PRO A 85 15.97 -10.93 31.12
N THR A 86 15.10 -11.17 32.07
CA THR A 86 13.90 -10.37 32.27
C THR A 86 14.41 -8.93 32.39
N GLY A 87 14.65 -8.27 31.26
CA GLY A 87 14.94 -6.86 31.22
C GLY A 87 13.69 -6.26 31.81
N ASP A 88 13.85 -5.61 32.95
CA ASP A 88 12.78 -5.13 33.82
C ASP A 88 11.68 -4.44 33.02
N VAL A 89 10.71 -5.22 32.54
CA VAL A 89 9.45 -4.68 32.05
C VAL A 89 8.78 -4.22 33.33
N LYS A 90 8.72 -2.89 33.51
CA LYS A 90 8.05 -2.29 34.66
C LYS A 90 6.68 -2.95 34.78
N PRO A 91 6.31 -3.50 35.95
CA PRO A 91 5.02 -4.13 36.08
C PRO A 91 3.93 -3.08 35.84
N THR A 92 3.03 -3.36 34.92
CA THR A 92 1.88 -2.55 34.55
C THR A 92 0.61 -3.21 35.05
N ARG A 93 -0.49 -2.45 35.20
CA ARG A 93 -1.81 -3.03 35.53
C ARG A 93 -2.44 -3.72 34.31
N THR A 94 -1.88 -3.54 33.11
CA THR A 94 -2.36 -4.10 31.85
C THR A 94 -1.50 -5.26 31.37
N LEU A 95 -2.12 -6.40 31.06
CA LEU A 95 -1.46 -7.60 30.55
C LEU A 95 -1.70 -7.76 29.05
N PHE A 96 -0.67 -8.15 28.32
CA PHE A 96 -0.73 -8.54 26.91
C PHE A 96 -0.81 -10.06 26.80
N VAL A 97 -1.90 -10.55 26.22
CA VAL A 97 -2.22 -11.97 26.08
C VAL A 97 -2.21 -12.32 24.60
N ILE A 98 -1.43 -13.33 24.22
CA ILE A 98 -1.36 -13.85 22.85
C ILE A 98 -1.53 -15.36 22.81
N ASN A 99 -1.70 -15.89 21.59
CA ASN A 99 -1.80 -17.32 21.32
C ASN A 99 -3.12 -17.99 21.78
N PHE A 100 -4.21 -17.23 21.92
CA PHE A 100 -5.58 -17.77 22.02
C PHE A 100 -6.26 -17.82 20.65
N ASP A 101 -7.32 -18.61 20.52
CA ASP A 101 -8.10 -18.72 19.28
C ASP A 101 -8.95 -17.44 19.08
N PRO A 102 -8.66 -16.62 18.06
CA PRO A 102 -9.33 -15.33 17.86
C PRO A 102 -10.77 -15.44 17.36
N MET A 103 -11.18 -16.59 16.83
CA MET A 103 -12.52 -16.82 16.29
C MET A 103 -13.44 -17.51 17.32
N ARG A 104 -12.85 -18.25 18.27
CA ARG A 104 -13.59 -19.04 19.25
C ARG A 104 -13.63 -18.41 20.65
N THR A 105 -12.62 -17.61 21.00
CA THR A 105 -12.52 -17.00 22.34
C THR A 105 -13.29 -15.68 22.38
N LYS A 106 -14.34 -15.62 23.20
CA LYS A 106 -15.07 -14.38 23.44
C LYS A 106 -14.43 -13.57 24.58
N PRO A 107 -14.73 -12.25 24.68
CA PRO A 107 -14.33 -11.45 25.84
C PRO A 107 -14.70 -12.11 27.18
N GLU A 108 -15.89 -12.71 27.27
CA GLU A 108 -16.36 -13.40 28.47
C GLU A 108 -15.49 -14.62 28.86
N ASP A 109 -14.87 -15.28 27.88
CA ASP A 109 -14.02 -16.46 28.14
C ASP A 109 -12.64 -16.04 28.67
N ILE A 110 -12.11 -14.92 28.17
CA ILE A 110 -10.90 -14.30 28.72
C ILE A 110 -11.20 -13.77 30.12
N GLU A 111 -12.34 -13.08 30.29
CA GLU A 111 -12.77 -12.58 31.60
C GLU A 111 -12.81 -13.69 32.64
N ARG A 112 -13.50 -14.81 32.37
CA ARG A 112 -13.56 -15.96 33.30
C ARG A 112 -12.21 -16.59 33.61
N HIS A 113 -11.27 -16.53 32.67
CA HIS A 113 -9.92 -17.10 32.86
C HIS A 113 -9.05 -16.23 33.76
N PHE A 114 -9.26 -14.91 33.74
CA PHE A 114 -8.45 -13.92 34.44
C PHE A 114 -9.12 -13.37 35.73
N GLU A 115 -10.45 -13.41 35.84
CA GLU A 115 -11.25 -12.96 37.01
C GLU A 115 -10.83 -13.61 38.34
N PRO A 116 -10.41 -14.89 38.42
CA PRO A 116 -9.99 -15.50 39.69
C PRO A 116 -8.73 -14.86 40.31
N TYR A 117 -7.99 -14.04 39.55
CA TYR A 117 -6.70 -13.48 39.96
C TYR A 117 -6.76 -11.99 40.35
N GLY A 118 -7.91 -11.34 40.17
CA GLY A 118 -8.10 -9.93 40.50
C GLY A 118 -9.33 -9.32 39.82
N LYS A 119 -9.64 -8.08 40.15
CA LYS A 119 -10.78 -7.38 39.57
C LYS A 119 -10.37 -6.73 38.26
N ILE A 120 -10.99 -7.18 37.18
CA ILE A 120 -10.69 -6.71 35.82
C ILE A 120 -11.38 -5.36 35.59
N ALA A 121 -10.61 -4.34 35.22
CA ALA A 121 -11.08 -3.01 34.87
C ALA A 121 -11.52 -2.92 33.40
N ASN A 122 -10.80 -3.58 32.49
CA ASN A 122 -11.09 -3.55 31.06
C ASN A 122 -10.47 -4.76 30.32
N ILE A 123 -11.17 -5.27 29.30
CA ILE A 123 -10.65 -6.30 28.39
C ILE A 123 -10.83 -5.83 26.95
N ARG A 124 -9.72 -5.76 26.21
CA ARG A 124 -9.72 -5.36 24.80
C ARG A 124 -9.14 -6.47 23.94
N ILE A 125 -9.98 -7.10 23.13
CA ILE A 125 -9.54 -8.11 22.15
C ILE A 125 -9.32 -7.45 20.79
N ARG A 126 -8.17 -7.69 20.17
CA ARG A 126 -7.84 -7.25 18.80
C ARG A 126 -7.29 -8.43 18.01
N ARG A 127 -7.94 -8.79 16.89
CA ARG A 127 -7.56 -9.89 15.98
C ARG A 127 -6.97 -11.09 16.75
N ASN A 128 -5.64 -11.18 16.93
CA ASN A 128 -4.95 -12.34 17.51
C ASN A 128 -4.33 -12.11 18.90
N PHE A 129 -4.66 -11.02 19.59
CA PHE A 129 -4.16 -10.70 20.92
C PHE A 129 -5.19 -9.95 21.77
N ALA A 130 -5.00 -9.93 23.08
CA ALA A 130 -5.88 -9.25 24.02
C ALA A 130 -5.09 -8.44 25.04
N PHE A 131 -5.66 -7.33 25.48
CA PHE A 131 -5.22 -6.60 26.65
C PHE A 131 -6.19 -6.84 27.80
N VAL A 132 -5.67 -7.26 28.95
CA VAL A 132 -6.45 -7.49 30.17
C VAL A 132 -5.92 -6.54 31.25
N GLN A 133 -6.72 -5.54 31.60
CA GLN A 133 -6.37 -4.51 32.57
C GLN A 133 -7.01 -4.81 33.92
N TYR A 134 -6.21 -4.84 34.99
CA TYR A 134 -6.67 -4.99 36.37
C TYR A 134 -6.83 -3.63 37.06
N GLU A 135 -7.62 -3.57 38.14
CA GLU A 135 -7.74 -2.35 38.96
C GLU A 135 -6.43 -1.99 39.65
N THR A 136 -5.64 -3.00 40.06
CA THR A 136 -4.35 -2.81 40.73
C THR A 136 -3.21 -3.53 40.00
N GLN A 137 -2.02 -2.95 40.08
CA GLN A 137 -0.79 -3.54 39.53
C GLN A 137 -0.43 -4.86 40.24
N GLU A 138 -0.75 -4.98 41.53
CA GLU A 138 -0.49 -6.19 42.33
C GLU A 138 -1.27 -7.41 41.81
N GLU A 139 -2.53 -7.20 41.43
CA GLU A 139 -3.39 -8.22 40.82
C GLU A 139 -2.87 -8.66 39.44
N ALA A 140 -2.48 -7.70 38.59
CA ALA A 140 -1.86 -8.00 37.30
C ALA A 140 -0.56 -8.82 37.47
N SER A 141 0.26 -8.49 38.47
CA SER A 141 1.48 -9.25 38.79
C SER A 141 1.21 -10.66 39.31
N ALA A 142 0.11 -10.87 40.03
CA ALA A 142 -0.30 -12.19 40.49
C ALA A 142 -0.85 -13.04 39.34
N ALA A 143 -1.60 -12.42 38.43
CA ALA A 143 -2.18 -13.06 37.25
C ALA A 143 -1.10 -13.56 36.28
N VAL A 144 -0.17 -12.72 35.83
CA VAL A 144 0.91 -13.10 34.87
C VAL A 144 1.63 -14.37 35.31
N LYS A 145 2.02 -14.45 36.60
CA LYS A 145 2.77 -15.59 37.14
C LYS A 145 2.01 -16.92 37.09
N LYS A 146 0.67 -16.87 37.09
CA LYS A 146 -0.19 -18.05 37.14
C LYS A 146 -0.83 -18.37 35.78
N THR A 147 -1.01 -17.36 34.92
CA THR A 147 -1.68 -17.50 33.63
C THR A 147 -0.70 -17.63 32.46
N ASP A 148 0.56 -17.23 32.61
CA ASP A 148 1.56 -17.52 31.58
C ASP A 148 1.72 -19.03 31.40
N LYS A 149 1.58 -19.52 30.16
CA LYS A 149 1.56 -20.94 29.78
C LYS A 149 0.35 -21.74 30.26
N SER A 150 -0.70 -21.08 30.75
CA SER A 150 -1.99 -21.73 31.01
C SER A 150 -2.71 -22.06 29.69
N THR A 151 -3.65 -23.01 29.72
CA THR A 151 -4.39 -23.44 28.54
C THR A 151 -5.79 -22.80 28.49
N LEU A 152 -6.16 -22.29 27.32
CA LEU A 152 -7.50 -21.78 27.00
C LEU A 152 -7.95 -22.40 25.68
N PHE A 153 -9.05 -23.17 25.68
CA PHE A 153 -9.57 -23.92 24.53
C PHE A 153 -8.48 -24.68 23.74
N ASP A 154 -7.66 -25.44 24.44
CA ASP A 154 -6.57 -26.28 23.90
C ASP A 154 -5.38 -25.51 23.30
N ARG A 155 -5.26 -24.20 23.60
CA ARG A 155 -4.10 -23.37 23.24
C ARG A 155 -3.37 -22.88 24.49
N VAL A 156 -2.03 -22.91 24.45
CA VAL A 156 -1.17 -22.41 25.53
C VAL A 156 -1.02 -20.90 25.38
N LEU A 157 -1.55 -20.13 26.33
CA LEU A 157 -1.43 -18.68 26.34
C LEU A 157 0.00 -18.24 26.64
N THR A 158 0.40 -17.11 26.05
CA THR A 158 1.57 -16.35 26.52
C THR A 158 1.07 -15.04 27.09
N VAL A 159 1.43 -14.76 28.34
CA VAL A 159 0.94 -13.60 29.08
C VAL A 159 2.12 -12.79 29.59
N GLU A 160 2.22 -11.54 29.15
CA GLU A 160 3.30 -10.61 29.51
C GLU A 160 2.71 -9.27 29.99
N TYR A 161 3.50 -8.43 30.66
CA TYR A 161 3.09 -7.05 30.95
C TYR A 161 3.02 -6.24 29.66
N ALA A 162 1.97 -5.43 29.49
CA ALA A 162 1.87 -4.50 28.39
C ALA A 162 2.88 -3.35 28.57
N PHE A 163 3.36 -2.76 27.46
CA PHE A 163 4.38 -1.72 27.47
C PHE A 163 3.97 -0.42 28.19
N ARG A 164 2.66 -0.13 28.29
CA ARG A 164 2.03 0.99 29.02
C ARG A 164 0.62 0.59 29.45
N ASP A 165 0.07 1.26 30.46
CA ASP A 165 -1.32 1.08 30.85
C ASP A 165 -2.27 1.75 29.84
N ASP A 166 -3.23 0.97 29.33
CA ASP A 166 -4.23 1.43 28.34
C ASP A 166 -5.38 2.16 29.07
N ASP A 167 -5.07 3.31 29.67
CA ASP A 167 -6.08 4.20 30.26
C ASP A 167 -6.81 4.91 29.10
N ASN A 168 -7.92 4.32 28.65
CA ASN A 168 -8.67 4.75 27.46
C ASN A 168 -9.12 6.22 27.52
N GLU A 169 -8.61 7.02 26.60
CA GLU A 169 -9.42 7.89 25.73
C GLU A 169 -8.65 8.15 24.42
N ARG A 170 -9.27 7.82 23.29
CA ARG A 170 -8.78 7.89 21.88
C ARG A 170 -8.13 6.60 21.37
N ASP A 171 -8.94 5.71 20.80
CA ASP A 171 -8.73 5.21 19.43
C ASP A 171 -9.83 4.21 19.04
N ASP A 172 -10.95 4.74 18.52
CA ASP A 172 -12.01 3.98 17.82
C ASP A 172 -12.18 4.52 16.39
N ARG A 173 -11.10 4.60 15.62
CA ARG A 173 -11.21 5.01 14.21
C ARG A 173 -10.42 4.20 13.20
N TYR A 174 -10.36 2.87 13.33
CA TYR A 174 -10.01 2.01 12.18
C TYR A 174 -10.77 0.67 12.18
N GLY A 175 -12.08 0.74 11.92
CA GLY A 175 -12.90 -0.39 11.52
C GLY A 175 -13.07 -0.48 9.99
N GLY A 176 -12.61 -1.58 9.40
CA GLY A 176 -13.19 -2.22 8.21
C GLY A 176 -13.18 -1.46 6.89
N ALA A 177 -12.19 -1.74 6.04
CA ALA A 177 -12.29 -1.48 4.60
C ALA A 177 -12.67 -2.77 3.86
N GLN A 178 -13.94 -2.90 3.48
CA GLN A 178 -14.33 -3.65 2.29
C GLN A 178 -15.59 -3.04 1.66
N ASP A 179 -15.40 -2.64 0.40
CA ASP A 179 -16.36 -2.43 -0.70
C ASP A 179 -17.81 -2.04 -0.38
N ARG A 180 -18.20 -0.85 -0.86
CA ARG A 180 -19.35 -0.67 -1.77
C ARG A 180 -19.28 0.67 -2.51
N ARG A 181 -19.33 0.60 -3.83
CA ARG A 181 -19.77 1.68 -4.73
C ARG A 181 -21.29 1.86 -4.64
N HIS A 182 -21.73 3.06 -5.04
CA HIS A 182 -23.08 3.55 -5.35
C HIS A 182 -23.95 4.13 -4.21
N GLY A 183 -24.29 5.42 -4.32
CA GLY A 183 -25.70 5.82 -4.15
C GLY A 183 -26.15 7.10 -3.46
N GLY A 184 -25.35 8.18 -3.29
CA GLY A 184 -25.85 9.53 -2.87
C GLY A 184 -26.53 9.63 -1.48
N PRO A 185 -26.96 10.81 -0.98
CA PRO A 185 -26.93 12.16 -1.58
C PRO A 185 -26.25 13.18 -0.64
N TYR A 186 -25.06 13.68 -1.00
CA TYR A 186 -24.60 14.96 -0.48
C TYR A 186 -24.11 15.81 -1.64
N MET A 187 -24.69 17.00 -1.67
CA MET A 187 -24.56 18.03 -2.66
C MET A 187 -23.10 18.25 -3.08
N ARG A 188 -22.93 18.16 -4.38
CA ARG A 188 -21.81 18.71 -5.12
C ARG A 188 -21.85 20.23 -4.97
N SER A 189 -21.10 20.78 -4.03
CA SER A 189 -20.71 22.19 -4.12
C SER A 189 -19.56 22.31 -5.13
N PRO A 190 -19.58 23.29 -6.05
CA PRO A 190 -18.61 23.40 -7.13
C PRO A 190 -17.18 23.53 -6.60
N SER A 191 -16.25 22.86 -7.27
CA SER A 191 -14.81 23.06 -7.09
C SER A 191 -14.49 24.55 -7.05
N PRO A 192 -13.73 25.07 -6.07
CA PRO A 192 -13.13 26.38 -6.22
C PRO A 192 -12.15 26.27 -7.40
N SER A 193 -12.34 27.11 -8.40
CA SER A 193 -11.30 27.50 -9.35
C SER A 193 -9.96 27.74 -8.64
N PRO A 194 -8.81 27.55 -9.30
CA PRO A 194 -7.49 27.76 -8.71
C PRO A 194 -7.30 29.25 -8.39
N GLY A 195 -7.82 29.64 -7.23
CA GLY A 195 -7.87 30.98 -6.71
C GLY A 195 -7.35 30.94 -5.29
N ARG A 196 -6.37 31.82 -5.04
CA ARG A 196 -5.74 32.09 -3.75
C ARG A 196 -6.74 31.97 -2.58
N PRO A 197 -6.44 31.24 -1.49
CA PRO A 197 -7.32 31.22 -0.33
C PRO A 197 -7.53 32.65 0.18
N PRO A 198 -8.78 33.05 0.54
CA PRO A 198 -9.02 34.39 1.04
C PRO A 198 -8.27 34.60 2.37
N PRO A 199 -7.67 35.78 2.59
CA PRO A 199 -6.99 36.09 3.85
C PRO A 199 -8.03 36.25 4.97
N LEU A 200 -8.22 35.20 5.77
CA LEU A 200 -9.26 35.11 6.80
C LEU A 200 -8.95 35.93 8.08
N PHE A 201 -7.85 36.68 8.11
CA PHE A 201 -7.37 37.40 9.31
C PHE A 201 -7.22 38.92 9.10
N LYS A 202 -7.88 39.51 8.10
CA LYS A 202 -7.78 40.96 7.85
C LYS A 202 -9.05 41.78 8.15
N ASP A 203 -10.13 41.15 8.59
CA ASP A 203 -11.36 41.87 8.94
C ASP A 203 -11.61 41.83 10.46
N ASP A 204 -11.87 43.01 11.02
CA ASP A 204 -12.04 43.37 12.44
C ASP A 204 -13.26 42.71 13.14
N ALA A 205 -13.71 41.53 12.68
CA ALA A 205 -14.81 40.76 13.26
C ALA A 205 -14.39 39.42 13.90
N ALA A 206 -13.09 39.10 13.91
CA ALA A 206 -12.55 37.82 14.38
C ALA A 206 -12.25 37.73 15.91
N GLU A 207 -12.61 38.73 16.71
CA GLU A 207 -12.24 38.82 18.14
C GLU A 207 -12.88 37.77 19.09
N ARG A 208 -13.60 36.75 18.59
CA ARG A 208 -14.32 35.79 19.48
C ARG A 208 -14.03 34.30 19.26
N LEU A 209 -13.21 33.91 18.30
CA LEU A 209 -12.82 32.51 18.11
C LEU A 209 -11.30 32.40 18.18
N ARG A 210 -10.77 31.95 19.32
CA ARG A 210 -9.36 31.59 19.45
C ARG A 210 -9.10 30.40 18.51
N PRO A 211 -8.29 30.54 17.45
CA PRO A 211 -8.05 29.43 16.54
C PRO A 211 -7.33 28.30 17.30
N THR A 212 -7.77 27.06 17.12
CA THR A 212 -7.12 25.89 17.74
C THR A 212 -5.93 25.42 16.90
N VAL A 213 -5.12 24.52 17.46
CA VAL A 213 -4.02 23.86 16.76
C VAL A 213 -4.48 23.29 15.41
N ASP A 214 -5.61 22.57 15.39
CA ASP A 214 -6.16 21.97 14.17
C ASP A 214 -6.46 22.98 13.05
N VAL A 215 -6.93 24.18 13.41
CA VAL A 215 -7.25 25.24 12.44
C VAL A 215 -5.96 25.78 11.81
N TYR A 216 -4.93 26.02 12.62
CA TYR A 216 -3.62 26.41 12.10
C TYR A 216 -3.00 25.32 11.22
N THR A 217 -3.02 24.06 11.65
CA THR A 217 -2.49 22.94 10.85
C THR A 217 -3.23 22.77 9.52
N ALA A 218 -4.56 22.93 9.53
CA ALA A 218 -5.36 22.91 8.30
C ALA A 218 -5.00 24.07 7.36
N LEU A 219 -4.76 25.26 7.88
CA LEU A 219 -4.31 26.42 7.09
C LEU A 219 -2.91 26.21 6.51
N VAL A 220 -1.98 25.66 7.28
CA VAL A 220 -0.64 25.27 6.81
C VAL A 220 -0.75 24.28 5.65
N GLY A 221 -1.60 23.27 5.77
CA GLY A 221 -1.89 22.32 4.69
C GLY A 221 -2.53 22.99 3.46
N ALA A 222 -3.49 23.88 3.67
CA ALA A 222 -4.18 24.58 2.58
C ALA A 222 -3.22 25.49 1.79
N TYR A 223 -2.41 26.31 2.46
CA TYR A 223 -1.42 27.16 1.82
C TYR A 223 -0.29 26.32 1.19
N GLY A 224 0.21 25.32 1.90
CA GLY A 224 1.29 24.45 1.44
C GLY A 224 0.92 23.64 0.19
N TYR A 225 -0.26 22.99 0.16
CA TYR A 225 -0.71 22.25 -1.03
C TYR A 225 -1.11 23.17 -2.19
N SER A 226 -1.36 24.45 -1.94
CA SER A 226 -1.56 25.46 -2.99
C SER A 226 -0.24 26.02 -3.56
N GLY A 227 0.92 25.57 -3.05
CA GLY A 227 2.25 26.05 -3.46
C GLY A 227 2.68 27.37 -2.82
N LEU A 228 1.88 27.92 -1.90
CA LEU A 228 2.14 29.15 -1.15
C LEU A 228 2.90 28.83 0.14
N ILE A 229 4.15 28.35 -0.01
CA ILE A 229 4.95 27.85 1.12
C ILE A 229 5.33 28.96 2.10
N GLN A 230 5.58 30.18 1.62
CA GLN A 230 5.93 31.29 2.50
C GLN A 230 4.78 31.66 3.44
N GLU A 231 3.56 31.64 2.93
CA GLU A 231 2.35 31.83 3.72
C GLU A 231 2.12 30.68 4.70
N ALA A 232 2.45 29.44 4.31
CA ALA A 232 2.40 28.29 5.21
C ALA A 232 3.39 28.43 6.39
N LEU A 233 4.64 28.86 6.13
CA LEU A 233 5.64 29.14 7.16
C LEU A 233 5.20 30.29 8.08
N ALA A 234 4.72 31.39 7.50
CA ALA A 234 4.19 32.52 8.27
C ALA A 234 3.02 32.11 9.17
N THR A 235 2.19 31.15 8.74
CA THR A 235 1.09 30.62 9.53
C THR A 235 1.61 29.82 10.74
N VAL A 236 2.70 29.06 10.58
CA VAL A 236 3.38 28.37 11.69
C VAL A 236 3.99 29.38 12.67
N ASP A 237 4.57 30.48 12.19
CA ASP A 237 5.11 31.53 13.07
C ASP A 237 4.01 32.27 13.83
N GLN A 238 2.87 32.54 13.19
CA GLN A 238 1.69 33.07 13.86
C GLN A 238 1.16 32.12 14.93
N MET A 239 1.16 30.81 14.65
CA MET A 239 0.78 29.80 15.61
C MET A 239 1.70 29.85 16.85
N LYS A 240 3.02 29.94 16.68
CA LYS A 240 3.98 30.05 17.80
C LYS A 240 3.77 31.31 18.66
N GLY A 241 3.32 32.41 18.05
CA GLY A 241 3.04 33.66 18.75
C GLY A 241 1.76 33.65 19.59
N ALA A 242 0.89 32.65 19.42
CA ALA A 242 -0.35 32.54 20.17
C ALA A 242 -0.13 31.86 21.54
N VAL A 243 -0.76 32.40 22.59
CA VAL A 243 -0.53 31.99 24.00
C VAL A 243 -0.88 30.52 24.27
N ASP A 244 -1.89 29.97 23.59
CA ASP A 244 -2.43 28.62 23.82
C ASP A 244 -2.31 27.67 22.61
N CYS A 245 -1.48 27.99 21.62
CA CYS A 245 -1.29 27.16 20.43
C CYS A 245 0.19 26.96 20.15
N LYS A 246 0.67 25.72 20.24
CA LYS A 246 2.04 25.37 19.87
C LYS A 246 2.03 24.38 18.72
N PRO A 247 2.90 24.55 17.71
CA PRO A 247 3.07 23.55 16.66
C PRO A 247 3.40 22.19 17.28
N ASP A 248 2.72 21.17 16.80
CA ASP A 248 2.96 19.78 17.15
C ASP A 248 3.70 19.05 16.02
N GLU A 249 4.09 17.79 16.26
CA GLU A 249 4.75 16.94 15.26
C GLU A 249 3.93 16.84 13.96
N TYR A 250 2.60 16.80 14.07
CA TYR A 250 1.72 16.68 12.91
C TYR A 250 1.76 17.94 12.03
N THR A 251 1.78 19.13 12.64
CA THR A 251 1.90 20.41 11.93
C THR A 251 3.17 20.46 11.09
N PHE A 252 4.30 20.06 11.67
CA PHE A 252 5.57 19.98 10.93
C PHE A 252 5.59 18.87 9.87
N SER A 253 4.94 17.73 10.12
CA SER A 253 4.78 16.67 9.12
C SER A 253 4.04 17.17 7.86
N VAL A 254 2.96 17.94 8.05
CA VAL A 254 2.22 18.57 6.95
C VAL A 254 3.11 19.56 6.19
N LEU A 255 3.84 20.43 6.92
CA LEU A 255 4.74 21.41 6.32
C LEU A 255 5.84 20.75 5.49
N ILE A 256 6.50 19.73 6.03
CA ILE A 256 7.56 18.97 5.33
C ILE A 256 7.00 18.29 4.08
N ASN A 257 5.84 17.65 4.16
CA ASN A 257 5.19 17.04 3.00
C ASN A 257 4.86 18.09 1.91
N CYS A 258 4.43 19.29 2.30
CA CYS A 258 4.23 20.39 1.37
C CYS A 258 5.55 20.83 0.70
N CYS A 259 6.63 20.99 1.47
CA CYS A 259 7.97 21.27 0.94
C CYS A 259 8.43 20.21 -0.06
N CYS A 260 8.24 18.93 0.25
CA CYS A 260 8.58 17.83 -0.65
C CYS A 260 7.77 17.87 -1.97
N LYS A 261 6.46 18.16 -1.90
CA LYS A 261 5.60 18.27 -3.09
C LYS A 261 5.96 19.46 -3.97
N SER A 262 6.28 20.61 -3.38
CA SER A 262 6.70 21.82 -4.11
C SER A 262 8.18 21.82 -4.48
N ARG A 263 8.92 20.74 -4.19
CA ARG A 263 10.37 20.60 -4.43
C ARG A 263 11.23 21.67 -3.76
N ARG A 264 10.78 22.19 -2.62
CA ARG A 264 11.52 23.16 -1.78
C ARG A 264 12.31 22.45 -0.69
N PHE A 265 13.29 21.66 -1.12
CA PHE A 265 14.15 20.87 -0.25
C PHE A 265 15.14 21.71 0.57
N ASP A 266 15.38 22.95 0.14
CA ASP A 266 16.18 23.96 0.82
C ASP A 266 15.67 24.30 2.23
N LEU A 267 14.35 24.18 2.44
CA LEU A 267 13.70 24.55 3.70
C LEU A 267 13.65 23.40 4.71
N ILE A 268 13.83 22.15 4.27
CA ILE A 268 13.66 20.96 5.13
C ILE A 268 14.67 20.98 6.31
N PRO A 269 15.98 21.23 6.13
CA PRO A 269 16.91 21.27 7.25
C PRO A 269 16.54 22.33 8.29
N ALA A 270 16.16 23.54 7.85
CA ALA A 270 15.76 24.62 8.75
C ALA A 270 14.51 24.26 9.57
N ILE A 271 13.55 23.56 8.95
CA ILE A 271 12.35 23.07 9.64
C ILE A 271 12.72 21.99 10.68
N LEU A 272 13.67 21.10 10.37
CA LEU A 272 14.14 20.06 11.29
C LEU A 272 14.92 20.62 12.48
N ASP A 273 15.76 21.64 12.24
CA ASP A 273 16.47 22.37 13.30
C ASP A 273 15.48 23.08 14.22
N GLU A 274 14.42 23.67 13.66
CA GLU A 274 13.36 24.30 14.42
C GLU A 274 12.54 23.30 15.25
N MET A 275 12.17 22.15 14.69
CA MET A 275 11.52 21.08 15.44
C MET A 275 12.38 20.65 16.63
N SER A 276 13.69 20.47 16.41
CA SER A 276 14.64 20.08 17.45
C SER A 276 14.75 21.15 18.54
N TYR A 277 14.76 22.43 18.18
CA TYR A 277 14.76 23.55 19.13
C TYR A 277 13.50 23.58 20.01
N LEU A 278 12.34 23.20 19.45
CA LEU A 278 11.08 23.08 20.18
C LEU A 278 10.99 21.79 21.03
N GLY A 279 12.02 20.94 21.00
CA GLY A 279 12.03 19.65 21.69
C GLY A 279 11.09 18.61 21.07
N LEU A 280 10.74 18.79 19.79
CA LEU A 280 9.93 17.83 19.04
C LEU A 280 10.86 16.86 18.32
N GLU A 281 10.59 15.57 18.48
CA GLU A 281 11.37 14.52 17.81
C GLU A 281 10.73 14.13 16.48
N CYS A 282 11.56 13.68 15.54
CA CYS A 282 11.07 13.14 14.27
C CYS A 282 10.53 11.73 14.47
N ASN A 283 9.22 11.57 14.25
CA ASN A 283 8.60 10.26 14.20
C ASN A 283 8.78 9.59 12.82
N SER A 284 8.41 8.31 12.71
CA SER A 284 8.55 7.53 11.47
C SER A 284 7.82 8.16 10.27
N VAL A 285 6.72 8.89 10.49
CA VAL A 285 5.94 9.52 9.40
C VAL A 285 6.74 10.66 8.77
N ILE A 286 7.42 11.47 9.58
CA ILE A 286 8.25 12.59 9.12
C ILE A 286 9.46 12.07 8.35
N HIS A 287 10.19 11.10 8.92
CA HIS A 287 11.31 10.46 8.21
C HIS A 287 10.88 9.84 6.88
N ASN A 288 9.76 9.10 6.86
CA ASN A 288 9.23 8.50 5.64
C ASN A 288 8.85 9.55 4.59
N ALA A 289 8.26 10.69 5.00
CA ALA A 289 7.93 11.78 4.09
C ALA A 289 9.17 12.42 3.47
N ILE A 290 10.22 12.63 4.26
CA ILE A 290 11.50 13.20 3.82
C ILE A 290 12.19 12.24 2.85
N ILE A 291 12.30 10.96 3.21
CA ILE A 291 12.92 9.91 2.38
C ILE A 291 12.18 9.77 1.05
N ASP A 292 10.84 9.70 1.07
CA ASP A 292 10.02 9.65 -0.14
C ASP A 292 10.18 10.92 -1.00
N GLY A 293 10.23 12.09 -0.36
CA GLY A 293 10.43 13.38 -1.01
C GLY A 293 11.77 13.47 -1.75
N TYR A 294 12.88 13.21 -1.05
CA TYR A 294 14.22 13.20 -1.64
C TYR A 294 14.35 12.13 -2.72
N GLY A 295 13.80 10.93 -2.48
CA GLY A 295 13.79 9.84 -3.46
C GLY A 295 13.09 10.23 -4.77
N LYS A 296 11.94 10.91 -4.70
CA LYS A 296 11.21 11.43 -5.88
C LYS A 296 11.92 12.57 -6.60
N ALA A 297 12.68 13.39 -5.89
CA ALA A 297 13.52 14.43 -6.48
C ALA A 297 14.82 13.88 -7.08
N GLY A 298 15.20 12.67 -6.68
CA GLY A 298 16.43 12.00 -7.09
C GLY A 298 17.67 12.39 -6.28
N MET A 299 17.47 13.06 -5.15
CA MET A 299 18.49 13.47 -4.19
C MET A 299 18.88 12.30 -3.28
N LEU A 300 19.61 11.32 -3.83
CA LEU A 300 19.86 10.04 -3.13
C LEU A 300 20.77 10.19 -1.91
N GLN A 301 21.72 11.12 -1.92
CA GLN A 301 22.65 11.30 -0.80
C GLN A 301 21.91 11.84 0.44
N GLU A 302 21.03 12.81 0.23
CA GLU A 302 20.17 13.39 1.25
C GLU A 302 19.13 12.37 1.76
N MET A 303 18.60 11.54 0.86
CA MET A 303 17.73 10.41 1.21
C MET A 303 18.45 9.40 2.13
N GLU A 304 19.69 9.03 1.81
CA GLU A 304 20.49 8.13 2.66
C GLU A 304 20.84 8.77 3.99
N SER A 305 21.20 10.06 4.00
CA SER A 305 21.45 10.79 5.25
C SER A 305 20.21 10.83 6.14
N ALA A 306 19.01 11.00 5.55
CA ALA A 306 17.75 10.97 6.29
C ALA A 306 17.43 9.57 6.86
N LEU A 307 17.80 8.50 6.15
CA LEU A 307 17.69 7.13 6.66
C LEU A 307 18.70 6.86 7.79
N SER A 308 19.95 7.29 7.64
CA SER A 308 20.96 7.14 8.70
C SER A 308 20.54 7.87 9.97
N SER A 309 20.03 9.09 9.83
CA SER A 309 19.45 9.86 10.95
C SER A 309 18.29 9.12 11.62
N MET A 310 17.40 8.50 10.83
CA MET A 310 16.31 7.66 11.35
C MET A 310 16.86 6.50 12.19
N LEU A 311 17.87 5.78 11.68
CA LEU A 311 18.50 4.63 12.35
C LEU A 311 19.28 5.02 13.61
N GLU A 312 19.97 6.16 13.60
CA GLU A 312 20.79 6.67 14.72
C GLU A 312 19.94 7.23 15.86
N SER A 313 18.79 7.85 15.54
CA SER A 313 17.90 8.46 16.54
C SER A 313 17.32 7.45 17.53
N GLY A 314 17.22 6.17 17.16
CA GLY A 314 16.68 5.08 17.99
C GLY A 314 15.17 5.14 18.28
N ASN A 315 14.54 6.31 18.08
CA ASN A 315 13.13 6.55 18.38
C ASN A 315 12.19 6.21 17.22
N SER A 316 12.74 6.06 16.00
CA SER A 316 12.01 5.71 14.79
C SER A 316 12.62 4.49 14.11
N VAL A 317 11.82 3.45 13.82
CA VAL A 317 12.29 2.23 13.14
C VAL A 317 11.83 2.25 11.69
N PRO A 318 12.70 1.93 10.71
CA PRO A 318 12.30 1.78 9.32
C PRO A 318 11.17 0.76 9.17
N ASP A 319 10.22 1.08 8.29
CA ASP A 319 9.07 0.24 8.00
C ASP A 319 9.00 -0.08 6.50
N ILE A 320 7.90 -0.73 6.12
CA ILE A 320 7.65 -1.10 4.72
C ILE A 320 7.51 0.12 3.81
N TYR A 321 7.11 1.29 4.33
CA TYR A 321 7.07 2.53 3.56
C TYR A 321 8.49 3.04 3.31
N THR A 322 9.35 3.03 4.32
CA THR A 322 10.78 3.37 4.17
C THR A 322 11.44 2.50 3.10
N MET A 323 11.26 1.17 3.19
CA MET A 323 11.80 0.22 2.22
C MET A 323 11.29 0.49 0.80
N ASN A 324 9.97 0.68 0.64
CA ASN A 324 9.37 0.94 -0.66
C ASN A 324 9.87 2.25 -1.28
N SER A 325 10.03 3.32 -0.50
CA SER A 325 10.52 4.61 -1.00
C SER A 325 11.97 4.53 -1.46
N ILE A 326 12.86 3.87 -0.69
CA ILE A 326 14.28 3.74 -1.05
C ILE A 326 14.49 2.83 -2.27
N ILE A 327 13.85 1.65 -2.28
CA ILE A 327 13.92 0.72 -3.42
C ILE A 327 13.37 1.41 -4.68
N TRP A 328 12.27 2.16 -4.55
CA TRP A 328 11.70 2.90 -5.68
C TRP A 328 12.65 3.99 -6.19
N ALA A 329 13.27 4.76 -5.29
CA ALA A 329 14.18 5.84 -5.67
C ALA A 329 15.38 5.31 -6.46
N TYR A 330 16.06 4.28 -5.93
CA TYR A 330 17.19 3.63 -6.59
C TYR A 330 16.78 2.99 -7.93
N GLY A 331 15.65 2.27 -7.93
CA GLY A 331 15.15 1.59 -9.12
C GLY A 331 14.73 2.56 -10.23
N ASN A 332 14.09 3.69 -9.87
CA ASN A 332 13.66 4.69 -10.85
C ASN A 332 14.83 5.44 -11.49
N GLN A 333 15.97 5.53 -10.81
CA GLN A 333 17.22 6.06 -11.37
C GLN A 333 18.04 5.03 -12.16
N GLY A 334 17.58 3.78 -12.26
CA GLY A 334 18.30 2.71 -12.94
C GLY A 334 19.50 2.15 -12.17
N ARG A 335 19.68 2.53 -10.89
CA ARG A 335 20.73 2.00 -10.00
C ARG A 335 20.27 0.67 -9.39
N THR A 336 20.14 -0.36 -10.21
CA THR A 336 19.56 -1.66 -9.84
C THR A 336 20.39 -2.44 -8.81
N ASP A 337 21.72 -2.32 -8.84
CA ASP A 337 22.58 -3.00 -7.86
C ASP A 337 22.41 -2.43 -6.44
N GLU A 338 22.29 -1.11 -6.31
CA GLU A 338 22.03 -0.44 -5.03
C GLU A 338 20.62 -0.76 -4.51
N MET A 339 19.63 -0.82 -5.42
CA MET A 339 18.28 -1.27 -5.09
C MET A 339 18.30 -2.70 -4.49
N GLU A 340 19.08 -3.62 -5.06
CA GLU A 340 19.25 -4.99 -4.54
C GLU A 340 19.93 -5.02 -3.17
N LYS A 341 20.98 -4.22 -2.98
CA LYS A 341 21.68 -4.09 -1.69
C LYS A 341 20.71 -3.62 -0.60
N TRP A 342 19.96 -2.55 -0.85
CA TRP A 342 18.99 -2.02 0.10
C TRP A 342 17.84 -2.99 0.40
N TYR A 343 17.31 -3.69 -0.62
CA TYR A 343 16.30 -4.73 -0.40
C TYR A 343 16.81 -5.82 0.56
N ASN A 344 18.02 -6.33 0.33
CA ASN A 344 18.61 -7.36 1.20
C ASN A 344 18.86 -6.83 2.62
N GLN A 345 19.29 -5.57 2.77
CA GLN A 345 19.47 -4.94 4.07
C GLN A 345 18.16 -4.82 4.84
N PHE A 346 17.07 -4.40 4.18
CA PHE A 346 15.75 -4.33 4.82
C PHE A 346 15.19 -5.70 5.20
N GLU A 347 15.40 -6.74 4.39
CA GLU A 347 15.08 -8.11 4.78
C GLU A 347 15.88 -8.56 6.02
N LEU A 348 17.17 -8.21 6.11
CA LEU A 348 18.01 -8.50 7.29
C LEU A 348 17.57 -7.74 8.54
N MET A 349 17.00 -6.55 8.38
CA MET A 349 16.35 -5.78 9.45
C MET A 349 14.99 -6.38 9.88
N GLY A 350 14.51 -7.43 9.19
CA GLY A 350 13.24 -8.10 9.50
C GLY A 350 12.01 -7.41 8.91
N ILE A 351 12.19 -6.48 7.96
CA ILE A 351 11.08 -5.84 7.26
C ILE A 351 10.59 -6.78 6.16
N GLU A 352 9.35 -7.24 6.29
CA GLU A 352 8.75 -8.14 5.30
C GLU A 352 8.28 -7.34 4.07
N PRO A 353 8.66 -7.76 2.85
CA PRO A 353 8.21 -7.13 1.60
C PRO A 353 6.73 -7.43 1.33
N ASP A 354 6.05 -6.48 0.68
CA ASP A 354 4.68 -6.65 0.22
C ASP A 354 4.59 -6.71 -1.31
N THR A 355 3.36 -6.81 -1.80
CA THR A 355 3.08 -6.80 -3.25
C THR A 355 3.56 -5.50 -3.91
N LYS A 356 3.56 -4.38 -3.19
CA LYS A 356 4.03 -3.09 -3.72
C LYS A 356 5.55 -3.11 -3.88
N THR A 357 6.30 -3.67 -2.93
CA THR A 357 7.75 -3.85 -3.01
C THR A 357 8.13 -4.63 -4.26
N PHE A 358 7.50 -5.79 -4.49
CA PHE A 358 7.78 -6.59 -5.68
C PHE A 358 7.38 -5.87 -6.97
N ASN A 359 6.26 -5.15 -6.99
CA ASN A 359 5.86 -4.35 -8.16
C ASN A 359 6.89 -3.27 -8.50
N ILE A 360 7.46 -2.60 -7.49
CA ILE A 360 8.53 -1.62 -7.67
C ILE A 360 9.77 -2.27 -8.29
N MET A 361 10.22 -3.40 -7.73
CA MET A 361 11.39 -4.12 -8.26
C MET A 361 11.16 -4.62 -9.69
N ILE A 362 10.00 -5.23 -9.98
CA ILE A 362 9.64 -5.68 -11.34
C ILE A 362 9.69 -4.50 -12.32
N LYS A 363 9.09 -3.36 -11.96
CA LYS A 363 9.10 -2.16 -12.81
C LYS A 363 10.51 -1.62 -13.02
N SER A 364 11.32 -1.58 -11.97
CA SER A 364 12.72 -1.15 -12.02
C SER A 364 13.55 -2.00 -12.98
N TYR A 365 13.55 -3.33 -12.80
CA TYR A 365 14.26 -4.24 -13.70
C TYR A 365 13.76 -4.16 -15.14
N GLY A 366 12.44 -4.03 -15.33
CA GLY A 366 11.85 -3.88 -16.67
C GLY A 366 12.27 -2.57 -17.35
N ASN A 367 12.36 -1.46 -16.61
CA ASN A 367 12.88 -0.19 -17.12
C ASN A 367 14.38 -0.26 -17.47
N ALA A 368 15.16 -1.00 -16.68
CA ALA A 368 16.59 -1.23 -16.92
C ALA A 368 16.86 -2.27 -18.03
N GLY A 369 15.84 -2.88 -18.62
CA GLY A 369 15.98 -3.92 -19.65
C GLY A 369 16.45 -5.28 -19.11
N MET A 370 16.51 -5.46 -17.78
CA MET A 370 16.93 -6.70 -17.13
C MET A 370 15.76 -7.70 -17.00
N TYR A 371 15.20 -8.12 -18.14
CA TYR A 371 13.95 -8.89 -18.18
C TYR A 371 14.01 -10.25 -17.49
N ASP A 372 15.19 -10.89 -17.43
CA ASP A 372 15.37 -12.16 -16.71
C ASP A 372 15.23 -11.99 -15.20
N LYS A 373 15.84 -10.92 -14.64
CA LYS A 373 15.67 -10.54 -13.23
C LYS A 373 14.22 -10.14 -12.93
N MET A 374 13.61 -9.33 -13.80
CA MET A 374 12.19 -8.96 -13.70
C MET A 374 11.29 -10.21 -13.58
N MET A 375 11.50 -11.20 -14.45
CA MET A 375 10.72 -12.43 -14.43
C MET A 375 11.08 -13.35 -13.26
N SER A 376 12.31 -13.30 -12.76
CA SER A 376 12.70 -13.99 -11.53
C SER A 376 11.88 -13.48 -10.35
N ILE A 377 11.77 -12.16 -10.16
CA ILE A 377 10.95 -11.56 -9.11
C ILE A 377 9.47 -11.91 -9.27
N PHE A 378 8.92 -11.84 -10.49
CA PHE A 378 7.53 -12.21 -10.74
C PHE A 378 7.23 -13.69 -10.38
N ARG A 379 8.17 -14.61 -10.64
CA ARG A 379 8.04 -16.02 -10.22
C ARG A 379 8.24 -16.19 -8.71
N TYR A 380 9.19 -15.46 -8.13
CA TYR A 380 9.46 -15.48 -6.69
C TYR A 380 8.24 -15.03 -5.88
N MET A 381 7.58 -13.94 -6.32
CA MET A 381 6.32 -13.44 -5.77
C MET A 381 5.28 -14.56 -5.68
N LYS A 382 5.05 -15.29 -6.78
CA LYS A 382 4.13 -16.44 -6.82
C LYS A 382 4.56 -17.57 -5.88
N LYS A 383 5.85 -17.91 -5.85
CA LYS A 383 6.40 -18.99 -5.01
C LYS A 383 6.26 -18.70 -3.51
N ARG A 384 6.29 -17.43 -3.12
CA ARG A 384 6.05 -16.96 -1.75
C ARG A 384 4.58 -16.64 -1.46
N PHE A 385 3.67 -17.11 -2.31
CA PHE A 385 2.21 -16.95 -2.17
C PHE A 385 1.71 -15.50 -2.20
N TYR A 386 2.50 -14.56 -2.72
CA TYR A 386 2.01 -13.23 -3.07
C TYR A 386 1.25 -13.31 -4.40
N SER A 387 -0.02 -12.90 -4.39
CA SER A 387 -0.89 -12.98 -5.58
C SER A 387 -0.63 -11.78 -6.50
N PRO A 388 -0.21 -12.00 -7.77
CA PRO A 388 -0.06 -10.90 -8.72
C PRO A 388 -1.39 -10.17 -8.94
N THR A 389 -1.33 -8.85 -8.84
CA THR A 389 -2.51 -7.99 -9.01
C THR A 389 -2.59 -7.46 -10.43
N ALA A 390 -3.68 -6.75 -10.76
CA ALA A 390 -3.77 -6.03 -12.03
C ALA A 390 -2.59 -5.08 -12.25
N VAL A 391 -2.08 -4.43 -11.19
CA VAL A 391 -0.90 -3.57 -11.25
C VAL A 391 0.34 -4.37 -11.65
N THR A 392 0.57 -5.55 -11.06
CA THR A 392 1.70 -6.42 -11.39
C THR A 392 1.70 -6.84 -12.86
N PHE A 393 0.55 -7.28 -13.36
CA PHE A 393 0.39 -7.65 -14.77
C PHE A 393 0.57 -6.46 -15.71
N ASN A 394 0.00 -5.31 -15.37
CA ASN A 394 0.14 -4.09 -16.18
C ASN A 394 1.60 -3.69 -16.33
N ILE A 395 2.40 -3.77 -15.26
CA ILE A 395 3.84 -3.50 -15.31
C ILE A 395 4.54 -4.47 -16.26
N VAL A 396 4.31 -5.78 -16.13
CA VAL A 396 4.97 -6.80 -16.99
C VAL A 396 4.57 -6.63 -18.46
N ILE A 397 3.28 -6.42 -18.74
CA ILE A 397 2.76 -6.16 -20.10
C ILE A 397 3.39 -4.90 -20.67
N GLU A 398 3.44 -3.81 -19.89
CA GLU A 398 4.05 -2.55 -20.30
C GLU A 398 5.55 -2.73 -20.61
N CYS A 399 6.31 -3.40 -19.75
CA CYS A 399 7.74 -3.63 -19.95
C CYS A 399 8.02 -4.43 -21.24
N PHE A 400 7.29 -5.53 -21.49
CA PHE A 400 7.46 -6.30 -22.72
C PHE A 400 6.98 -5.52 -23.97
N GLY A 401 5.90 -4.75 -23.85
CA GLY A 401 5.43 -3.87 -24.91
C GLY A 401 6.46 -2.80 -25.27
N ARG A 402 7.11 -2.18 -24.27
CA ARG A 402 8.20 -1.22 -24.50
C ARG A 402 9.44 -1.86 -25.12
N ALA A 403 9.72 -3.12 -24.78
CA ALA A 403 10.80 -3.91 -25.36
C ALA A 403 10.54 -4.37 -26.81
N GLY A 404 9.30 -4.19 -27.32
CA GLY A 404 8.88 -4.73 -28.60
C GLY A 404 8.63 -6.25 -28.61
N ASN A 405 8.68 -6.92 -27.46
CA ASN A 405 8.40 -8.35 -27.36
C ASN A 405 6.89 -8.60 -27.25
N ILE A 406 6.22 -8.50 -28.39
CA ILE A 406 4.75 -8.59 -28.49
C ILE A 406 4.22 -9.96 -28.09
N GLU A 407 4.95 -11.04 -28.38
CA GLU A 407 4.56 -12.40 -28.01
C GLU A 407 4.42 -12.56 -26.49
N LYS A 408 5.44 -12.12 -25.74
CA LYS A 408 5.40 -12.17 -24.27
C LYS A 408 4.34 -11.22 -23.72
N MET A 409 4.19 -10.03 -24.29
CA MET A 409 3.15 -9.07 -23.89
C MET A 409 1.74 -9.71 -24.00
N GLU A 410 1.41 -10.31 -25.14
CA GLU A 410 0.13 -10.99 -25.37
C GLU A 410 -0.05 -12.23 -24.50
N TYR A 411 1.04 -12.97 -24.24
CA TYR A 411 1.04 -14.10 -23.32
C TYR A 411 0.63 -13.67 -21.91
N TYR A 412 1.25 -12.62 -21.35
CA TYR A 412 0.93 -12.15 -19.99
C TYR A 412 -0.47 -11.53 -19.90
N PHE A 413 -0.95 -10.89 -20.97
CA PHE A 413 -2.34 -10.42 -21.04
C PHE A 413 -3.35 -11.58 -21.02
N ARG A 414 -3.08 -12.67 -21.75
CA ARG A 414 -3.90 -13.89 -21.68
C ARG A 414 -3.83 -14.54 -20.30
N LEU A 415 -2.62 -14.63 -19.73
CA LEU A 415 -2.42 -15.20 -18.40
C LEU A 415 -3.17 -14.42 -17.32
N MET A 416 -3.20 -13.09 -17.40
CA MET A 416 -3.98 -12.23 -16.50
C MET A 416 -5.46 -12.64 -16.46
N LYS A 417 -6.06 -12.88 -17.64
CA LYS A 417 -7.46 -13.32 -17.76
C LYS A 417 -7.67 -14.74 -17.24
N ILE A 418 -6.78 -15.67 -17.56
CA ILE A 418 -6.84 -17.07 -17.09
C ILE A 418 -6.77 -17.13 -15.56
N GLN A 419 -5.98 -16.24 -14.94
CA GLN A 419 -5.86 -16.13 -13.49
C GLN A 419 -7.02 -15.34 -12.84
N GLY A 420 -8.06 -14.99 -13.59
CA GLY A 420 -9.23 -14.28 -13.07
C GLY A 420 -8.98 -12.80 -12.74
N VAL A 421 -7.83 -12.24 -13.12
CA VAL A 421 -7.53 -10.81 -12.91
C VAL A 421 -8.16 -10.02 -14.05
N LYS A 422 -9.13 -9.16 -13.73
CA LYS A 422 -9.85 -8.36 -14.74
C LYS A 422 -8.94 -7.25 -15.33
N PRO A 423 -8.79 -7.16 -16.66
CA PRO A 423 -8.14 -6.04 -17.30
C PRO A 423 -8.80 -4.70 -16.94
N ASN A 424 -8.01 -3.65 -16.82
CA ASN A 424 -8.47 -2.29 -16.57
C ASN A 424 -7.99 -1.34 -17.70
N PRO A 425 -8.40 -0.06 -17.72
CA PRO A 425 -8.00 0.86 -18.78
C PRO A 425 -6.47 0.95 -18.97
N VAL A 426 -5.72 0.92 -17.87
CA VAL A 426 -4.24 0.91 -17.89
C VAL A 426 -3.69 -0.32 -18.61
N THR A 427 -4.30 -1.51 -18.44
CA THR A 427 -3.91 -2.72 -19.18
C THR A 427 -4.01 -2.52 -20.68
N TYR A 428 -5.14 -1.98 -21.14
CA TYR A 428 -5.39 -1.75 -22.55
C TYR A 428 -4.51 -0.64 -23.13
N CYS A 429 -4.26 0.43 -22.36
CA CYS A 429 -3.26 1.45 -22.73
C CYS A 429 -1.88 0.84 -22.95
N SER A 430 -1.43 -0.06 -22.07
CA SER A 430 -0.13 -0.72 -22.20
C SER A 430 -0.06 -1.58 -23.47
N LEU A 431 -1.14 -2.29 -23.83
CA LEU A 431 -1.22 -3.08 -25.06
C LEU A 431 -1.16 -2.20 -26.31
N VAL A 432 -1.97 -1.14 -26.37
CA VAL A 432 -2.00 -0.20 -27.49
C VAL A 432 -0.62 0.44 -27.68
N ASN A 433 0.01 0.88 -26.60
CA ASN A 433 1.38 1.43 -26.66
C ASN A 433 2.42 0.39 -27.13
N GLY A 434 2.28 -0.87 -26.71
CA GLY A 434 3.14 -1.95 -27.18
C GLY A 434 2.98 -2.20 -28.69
N TYR A 435 1.74 -2.34 -29.17
CA TYR A 435 1.46 -2.52 -30.60
C TYR A 435 1.92 -1.32 -31.44
N ARG A 436 1.69 -0.09 -30.96
CA ARG A 436 2.17 1.14 -31.58
C ARG A 436 3.69 1.12 -31.74
N LYS A 437 4.44 0.76 -30.69
CA LYS A 437 5.91 0.67 -30.75
C LYS A 437 6.41 -0.40 -31.72
N ALA A 438 5.72 -1.53 -31.80
CA ALA A 438 6.03 -2.60 -32.75
C ALA A 438 5.51 -2.35 -34.17
N ARG A 439 4.86 -1.20 -34.45
CA ARG A 439 4.21 -0.86 -35.72
C ARG A 439 3.15 -1.88 -36.17
N LEU A 440 2.47 -2.53 -35.22
CA LEU A 440 1.43 -3.53 -35.46
C LEU A 440 0.03 -2.93 -35.18
N LEU A 441 -0.32 -1.86 -35.89
CA LEU A 441 -1.58 -1.15 -35.64
C LEU A 441 -2.82 -1.92 -36.07
N ASP A 442 -2.69 -2.93 -36.94
CA ASP A 442 -3.78 -3.83 -37.35
C ASP A 442 -4.44 -4.56 -36.16
N LYS A 443 -3.70 -4.70 -35.04
CA LYS A 443 -4.21 -5.35 -33.83
C LYS A 443 -4.99 -4.41 -32.90
N VAL A 444 -4.81 -3.09 -33.02
CA VAL A 444 -5.45 -2.08 -32.14
C VAL A 444 -6.99 -2.09 -32.25
N PRO A 445 -7.62 -2.23 -33.44
CA PRO A 445 -9.07 -2.38 -33.56
C PRO A 445 -9.62 -3.61 -32.82
N GLY A 446 -8.86 -4.70 -32.78
CA GLY A 446 -9.23 -5.89 -32.01
C GLY A 446 -9.25 -5.63 -30.50
N ILE A 447 -8.36 -4.78 -30.01
CA ILE A 447 -8.36 -4.35 -28.60
C ILE A 447 -9.58 -3.47 -28.30
N ILE A 448 -9.92 -2.53 -29.18
CA ILE A 448 -11.10 -1.66 -29.01
C ILE A 448 -12.39 -2.50 -28.99
N ARG A 449 -12.55 -3.46 -29.91
CA ARG A 449 -13.69 -4.39 -29.87
C ARG A 449 -13.72 -5.21 -28.58
N GLN A 450 -12.56 -5.58 -28.05
CA GLN A 450 -12.50 -6.30 -26.78
C GLN A 450 -12.88 -5.42 -25.60
N THR A 451 -12.58 -4.11 -25.62
CA THR A 451 -13.03 -3.20 -24.56
C THR A 451 -14.53 -2.96 -24.63
N GLU A 452 -15.12 -2.88 -25.82
CA GLU A 452 -16.57 -2.76 -26.02
C GLU A 452 -17.36 -3.96 -25.50
N ASN A 453 -16.80 -5.17 -25.62
CA ASN A 453 -17.42 -6.40 -25.15
C ASN A 453 -17.18 -6.68 -23.66
N THR A 454 -16.54 -5.75 -22.94
CA THR A 454 -16.28 -5.85 -21.51
C THR A 454 -16.91 -4.68 -20.77
N ASP A 455 -17.31 -4.87 -19.52
CA ASP A 455 -17.85 -3.80 -18.67
C ASP A 455 -16.76 -2.80 -18.19
N VAL A 456 -15.65 -2.66 -18.93
CA VAL A 456 -14.56 -1.77 -18.57
C VAL A 456 -14.93 -0.35 -19.01
N VAL A 457 -15.10 0.54 -18.05
CA VAL A 457 -15.29 1.96 -18.31
C VAL A 457 -13.98 2.54 -18.81
N LEU A 458 -13.94 2.89 -20.10
CA LEU A 458 -12.80 3.55 -20.73
C LEU A 458 -12.71 5.00 -20.23
N ASP A 459 -11.48 5.46 -20.06
CA ASP A 459 -11.17 6.79 -19.56
C ASP A 459 -10.51 7.65 -20.65
N THR A 460 -10.43 8.96 -20.40
CA THR A 460 -9.76 9.91 -21.30
C THR A 460 -8.31 9.50 -21.64
N PRO A 461 -7.48 9.03 -20.68
CA PRO A 461 -6.15 8.50 -20.98
C PRO A 461 -6.12 7.36 -21.99
N PHE A 462 -7.08 6.43 -21.97
CA PHE A 462 -7.16 5.36 -22.96
C PHE A 462 -7.39 5.89 -24.37
N PHE A 463 -8.38 6.76 -24.55
CA PHE A 463 -8.63 7.35 -25.87
C PHE A 463 -7.46 8.19 -26.37
N ASN A 464 -6.83 8.98 -25.49
CA ASN A 464 -5.61 9.72 -25.83
C ASN A 464 -4.47 8.79 -26.28
N CYS A 465 -4.32 7.63 -25.63
CA CYS A 465 -3.33 6.61 -26.04
C CYS A 465 -3.61 6.09 -27.46
N VAL A 466 -4.85 5.73 -27.76
CA VAL A 466 -5.26 5.21 -29.09
C VAL A 466 -5.13 6.29 -30.16
N ILE A 467 -5.61 7.50 -29.91
CA ILE A 467 -5.50 8.65 -30.81
C ILE A 467 -4.02 8.94 -31.09
N SER A 468 -3.16 8.96 -30.08
CA SER A 468 -1.71 9.13 -30.25
C SER A 468 -1.07 8.01 -31.07
N ALA A 469 -1.62 6.79 -31.04
CA ALA A 469 -1.12 5.68 -31.83
C ALA A 469 -1.36 5.88 -33.33
N TYR A 470 -2.59 6.25 -33.69
CA TYR A 470 -2.96 6.51 -35.09
C TYR A 470 -2.43 7.84 -35.63
N ALA A 471 -2.31 8.86 -34.76
CA ALA A 471 -1.64 10.12 -35.09
C ALA A 471 -0.21 9.89 -35.60
N ASN A 472 0.53 9.00 -34.94
CA ASN A 472 1.92 8.68 -35.30
C ASN A 472 2.06 7.80 -36.54
N SER A 473 1.07 6.99 -36.90
CA SER A 473 1.07 6.25 -38.17
C SER A 473 0.58 7.08 -39.34
N GLY A 474 -0.09 8.20 -39.07
CA GLY A 474 -0.69 9.01 -40.11
C GLY A 474 -2.08 8.53 -40.56
N ASP A 475 -2.72 7.65 -39.80
CA ASP A 475 -4.07 7.18 -40.08
C ASP A 475 -5.12 8.18 -39.56
N ILE A 476 -5.18 9.34 -40.20
CA ILE A 476 -6.02 10.49 -39.79
C ILE A 476 -7.50 10.13 -39.70
N LYS A 477 -8.00 9.27 -40.59
CA LYS A 477 -9.40 8.85 -40.60
C LYS A 477 -9.78 8.08 -39.34
N ILE A 478 -8.96 7.09 -38.96
CA ILE A 478 -9.20 6.29 -37.74
C ILE A 478 -9.02 7.18 -36.51
N MET A 479 -8.06 8.10 -36.52
CA MET A 479 -7.88 9.08 -35.44
C MET A 479 -9.16 9.91 -35.20
N GLN A 480 -9.84 10.38 -36.27
CA GLN A 480 -11.12 11.08 -36.17
C GLN A 480 -12.25 10.19 -35.68
N GLU A 481 -12.33 8.95 -36.18
CA GLU A 481 -13.31 7.96 -35.71
C GLU A 481 -13.15 7.68 -34.21
N MET A 482 -11.91 7.62 -33.70
CA MET A 482 -11.64 7.45 -32.27
C MET A 482 -12.04 8.66 -31.42
N LEU A 483 -11.89 9.89 -31.94
CA LEU A 483 -12.40 11.09 -31.25
C LEU A 483 -13.93 11.08 -31.17
N GLN A 484 -14.62 10.66 -32.23
CA GLN A 484 -16.07 10.55 -32.19
C GLN A 484 -16.52 9.46 -31.23
N LEU A 485 -15.88 8.28 -31.27
CA LEU A 485 -16.15 7.21 -30.31
C LEU A 485 -15.94 7.66 -28.85
N MET A 486 -14.93 8.49 -28.60
CA MET A 486 -14.70 9.09 -27.28
C MET A 486 -15.90 9.96 -26.85
N LYS A 487 -16.41 10.80 -27.75
CA LYS A 487 -17.59 11.65 -27.50
C LYS A 487 -18.86 10.81 -27.28
N ASP A 488 -19.07 9.79 -28.11
CA ASP A 488 -20.23 8.89 -28.02
C ASP A 488 -20.27 8.09 -26.71
N LYS A 489 -19.09 7.75 -26.16
CA LYS A 489 -18.96 7.09 -24.85
C LYS A 489 -19.03 8.06 -23.67
N ASN A 490 -19.40 9.33 -23.88
CA ASN A 490 -19.43 10.39 -22.88
C ASN A 490 -18.07 10.67 -22.19
N CYS A 491 -16.96 10.33 -22.85
CA CYS A 491 -15.63 10.71 -22.41
C CYS A 491 -15.30 12.10 -22.99
N LYS A 492 -15.01 13.09 -22.13
CA LYS A 492 -14.70 14.44 -22.60
C LYS A 492 -13.25 14.51 -23.10
N PRO A 493 -13.00 14.98 -24.34
CA PRO A 493 -11.67 15.34 -24.82
C PRO A 493 -11.01 16.34 -23.87
N ASP A 494 -9.72 16.18 -23.63
CA ASP A 494 -8.90 17.12 -22.86
C ASP A 494 -7.93 17.87 -23.78
N LYS A 495 -7.15 18.80 -23.20
CA LYS A 495 -6.14 19.55 -23.95
C LYS A 495 -5.12 18.63 -24.63
N VAL A 496 -4.82 17.48 -24.03
CA VAL A 496 -3.87 16.50 -24.59
C VAL A 496 -4.45 15.82 -25.82
N THR A 497 -5.75 15.49 -25.82
CA THR A 497 -6.46 14.95 -26.98
C THR A 497 -6.28 15.86 -28.19
N TYR A 498 -6.65 17.14 -28.04
CA TYR A 498 -6.63 18.10 -29.12
C TYR A 498 -5.20 18.45 -29.56
N ALA A 499 -4.27 18.65 -28.62
CA ALA A 499 -2.87 18.90 -28.95
C ALA A 499 -2.26 17.76 -29.79
N THR A 500 -2.57 16.50 -29.45
CA THR A 500 -2.11 15.32 -30.20
C THR A 500 -2.66 15.31 -31.62
N MET A 501 -3.93 15.67 -31.80
CA MET A 501 -4.56 15.71 -33.12
C MET A 501 -4.04 16.87 -33.98
N ILE A 502 -3.87 18.07 -33.41
CA ILE A 502 -3.28 19.23 -34.09
C ILE A 502 -1.86 18.90 -34.58
N GLN A 503 -1.06 18.27 -33.73
CA GLN A 503 0.28 17.83 -34.11
C GLN A 503 0.23 16.83 -35.28
N ALA A 504 -0.73 15.90 -35.29
CA ALA A 504 -0.90 14.97 -36.39
C ALA A 504 -1.31 15.66 -37.71
N TYR A 505 -2.26 16.59 -37.65
CA TYR A 505 -2.74 17.33 -38.82
C TYR A 505 -1.67 18.23 -39.45
N THR A 506 -0.90 18.92 -38.62
CA THR A 506 0.21 19.77 -39.08
C THR A 506 1.31 18.97 -39.77
N VAL A 507 1.67 17.79 -39.21
CA VAL A 507 2.64 16.88 -39.84
C VAL A 507 2.16 16.37 -41.20
N GLN A 508 0.84 16.25 -41.41
CA GLN A 508 0.24 15.81 -42.67
C GLN A 508 -0.16 16.95 -43.62
N GLY A 509 0.14 18.22 -43.28
CA GLY A 509 -0.18 19.38 -44.10
C GLY A 509 -1.67 19.73 -44.17
N MET A 510 -2.47 19.29 -43.19
CA MET A 510 -3.90 19.61 -43.07
C MET A 510 -4.12 20.83 -42.17
N ASP A 511 -3.60 21.98 -42.59
CA ASP A 511 -3.54 23.21 -41.76
C ASP A 511 -4.92 23.75 -41.36
N GLU A 512 -5.93 23.57 -42.21
CA GLU A 512 -7.31 24.03 -41.93
C GLU A 512 -7.95 23.23 -40.80
N ALA A 513 -7.77 21.89 -40.80
CA ALA A 513 -8.27 21.03 -39.73
C ALA A 513 -7.54 21.28 -38.40
N ALA A 514 -6.25 21.59 -38.45
CA ALA A 514 -5.47 21.98 -37.27
C ALA A 514 -6.02 23.28 -36.64
N ARG A 515 -6.25 24.33 -37.45
CA ARG A 515 -6.81 25.60 -36.96
C ARG A 515 -8.19 25.46 -36.35
N LEU A 516 -9.05 24.62 -36.91
CA LEU A 516 -10.39 24.37 -36.35
C LEU A 516 -10.32 23.77 -34.94
N LEU A 517 -9.37 22.86 -34.70
CA LEU A 517 -9.16 22.28 -33.38
C LEU A 517 -8.48 23.25 -32.40
N GLU A 518 -7.60 24.13 -32.87
CA GLU A 518 -7.03 25.21 -32.05
C GLU A 518 -8.13 26.14 -31.52
N ILE A 519 -9.10 26.50 -32.37
CA ILE A 519 -10.27 27.29 -31.97
C ILE A 519 -11.13 26.53 -30.94
N GLU A 520 -11.27 25.20 -31.05
CA GLU A 520 -11.96 24.40 -30.02
C GLU A 520 -11.21 24.39 -28.67
N ILE A 521 -9.86 24.37 -28.67
CA ILE A 521 -9.06 24.51 -27.44
C ILE A 521 -9.26 25.88 -26.80
N GLU A 522 -9.23 26.96 -27.59
CA GLU A 522 -9.41 28.33 -27.09
C GLU A 522 -10.81 28.58 -26.52
N ARG A 523 -11.83 27.91 -27.08
CA ARG A 523 -13.19 27.86 -26.52
C ARG A 523 -13.23 27.11 -25.19
N PHE A 524 -12.44 26.05 -25.04
CA PHE A 524 -12.31 25.30 -23.78
C PHE A 524 -11.65 26.13 -22.66
N ASP A 525 -10.74 27.05 -23.02
CA ASP A 525 -9.98 27.89 -22.08
C ASP A 525 -10.62 29.24 -21.75
N ASN A 526 -11.86 29.51 -22.20
CA ASN A 526 -12.58 30.77 -21.99
C ASN A 526 -11.75 32.03 -22.37
N LYS A 527 -11.23 32.08 -23.61
CA LYS A 527 -10.63 33.31 -24.16
C LYS A 527 -11.42 33.99 -25.28
N LEU A 528 -12.49 33.37 -25.80
CA LEU A 528 -13.36 33.98 -26.80
C LEU A 528 -14.85 33.87 -26.41
N PRO A 529 -15.66 34.93 -26.60
CA PRO A 529 -17.11 34.86 -26.41
C PRO A 529 -17.73 33.88 -27.42
N GLY A 530 -18.84 33.26 -27.01
CA GLY A 530 -19.60 32.28 -27.78
C GLY A 530 -20.08 32.78 -29.15
N PRO A 531 -20.65 31.89 -29.98
CA PRO A 531 -20.98 32.20 -31.37
C PRO A 531 -21.86 33.44 -31.44
N VAL A 532 -21.44 34.41 -32.28
CA VAL A 532 -22.34 35.45 -32.75
C VAL A 532 -23.43 34.73 -33.52
N SER A 533 -24.61 34.62 -32.91
CA SER A 533 -25.82 34.28 -33.63
C SER A 533 -26.03 35.36 -34.68
N GLU A 534 -25.78 35.04 -35.95
CA GLU A 534 -26.41 35.74 -37.06
C GLU A 534 -27.91 35.42 -37.01
N ALA A 535 -28.62 36.11 -36.14
CA ALA A 535 -30.06 36.25 -36.18
C ALA A 535 -30.42 37.53 -35.41
N ASP A 536 -31.12 38.42 -36.12
CA ASP A 536 -31.77 39.66 -35.69
C ASP A 536 -30.97 40.95 -35.82
N GLY A 537 -31.23 41.65 -36.94
CA GLY A 537 -30.65 42.95 -37.23
C GLY A 537 -31.19 43.73 -38.43
N ARG A 538 -32.51 43.66 -38.68
CA ARG A 538 -33.33 44.54 -39.56
C ARG A 538 -33.17 44.46 -41.08
#